data_AF-A0A968WRD6-F1
#
_entry.id   AF-A0A968WRD6-F1
#
_cell.length_a   1.000
_cell.length_b   1.000
_cell.length_c   1.000
_cell.angle_alpha   90.00
_cell.angle_beta   90.00
_cell.angle_gamma   90.00
#
_symmetry.space_group_name_H-M   'P 1'
#
loop_
_entity.id
_entity.type
_entity.pdbx_description
1 polymer ?
#
loop_
_entity_poly.entity_id
_entity_poly.type
_entity_poly.pdbx_seq_one_letter_code
_entity_poly.pdbx_strand_id
1 'polypeptide(L)'
;MQGQKYWIERGQLVPEPKFAPEDLNESHRIHRSGGVRVLTGPLGTEVRWALFAPNLASLYFAMEWLQSVKGPYVLRYFLSGWFEEIFSSTREATARLGSIIAKCDLHLTSRTYVKQLNLDTEMMPPLLRSTLADNGAAEQEYSVDCVFEESIGRYRVARIGAKSAIARFYAHTPVPFPCINGGSYDDTVSAAYTSVLQAGRPRYDHIYSAMSAPDGSVVWIPYQRVILPRRDPDGKASVTVTSEIAKVDIQIV
;
A
#
# COMPACT_ATOMS: atom_id res chain seq x y z
N MET A 1 -18.66 22.91 14.51
CA MET A 1 -20.08 23.06 14.08
C MET A 1 -20.96 22.30 15.05
N GLN A 2 -22.02 22.91 15.57
CA GLN A 2 -23.08 22.17 16.26
C GLN A 2 -24.04 21.61 15.20
N GLY A 3 -24.31 20.31 15.25
CA GLY A 3 -25.12 19.63 14.24
C GLY A 3 -25.27 18.15 14.58
N GLN A 4 -26.11 17.46 13.80
CA GLN A 4 -26.28 16.02 13.90
C GLN A 4 -25.14 15.32 13.17
N LYS A 5 -24.43 14.46 13.90
CA LYS A 5 -23.28 13.70 13.41
C LYS A 5 -23.75 12.32 12.97
N TYR A 6 -23.24 11.90 11.82
CA TYR A 6 -23.53 10.61 11.22
C TYR A 6 -22.23 9.97 10.73
N TRP A 7 -22.23 8.64 10.74
CA TRP A 7 -21.13 7.83 10.24
C TRP A 7 -21.64 6.94 9.13
N ILE A 8 -20.87 6.86 8.06
CA ILE A 8 -21.11 5.94 6.94
C ILE A 8 -19.93 4.99 6.85
N GLU A 9 -20.20 3.70 6.98
CA GLU A 9 -19.20 2.64 6.87
C GLU A 9 -19.72 1.58 5.91
N ARG A 10 -18.87 1.11 4.99
CA ARG A 10 -19.22 0.09 3.99
C ARG A 10 -20.51 0.43 3.21
N GLY A 11 -20.73 1.72 2.94
CA GLY A 11 -21.92 2.20 2.21
C GLY A 11 -23.22 2.21 3.01
N GLN A 12 -23.17 2.16 4.34
CA GLN A 12 -24.35 2.18 5.21
C GLN A 12 -24.18 3.16 6.37
N LEU A 13 -25.28 3.75 6.84
CA LEU A 13 -25.29 4.54 8.06
C LEU A 13 -25.06 3.63 9.27
N VAL A 14 -24.10 3.99 10.12
CA VAL A 14 -23.79 3.25 11.34
C VAL A 14 -24.00 4.12 12.58
N PRO A 15 -24.48 3.54 13.69
CA PRO A 15 -24.71 4.26 14.93
C PRO A 15 -23.39 4.66 15.59
N GLU A 16 -23.43 5.76 16.34
CA GLU A 16 -22.29 6.21 17.13
C GLU A 16 -22.04 5.26 18.32
N PRO A 17 -20.80 4.80 18.56
CA PRO A 17 -20.48 3.94 19.70
C PRO A 17 -20.72 4.65 21.02
N LYS A 18 -21.44 4.01 21.93
CA LYS A 18 -21.83 4.59 23.23
C LYS A 18 -20.68 4.78 24.23
N PHE A 19 -19.48 4.21 24.00
CA PHE A 19 -18.46 4.05 25.05
C PHE A 19 -17.00 4.28 24.63
N ALA A 20 -16.72 5.01 23.56
CA ALA A 20 -15.34 5.31 23.15
C ALA A 20 -15.02 6.81 23.29
N PRO A 21 -13.80 7.20 23.74
CA PRO A 21 -13.36 8.59 23.66
C PRO A 21 -13.45 9.10 22.22
N GLU A 22 -14.10 10.24 22.00
CA GLU A 22 -14.48 10.72 20.66
C GLU A 22 -13.29 10.83 19.69
N ASP A 23 -12.14 11.34 20.14
CA ASP A 23 -10.97 11.59 19.30
C ASP A 23 -10.24 10.30 18.87
N LEU A 24 -10.13 9.32 19.78
CA LEU A 24 -9.53 8.02 19.48
C LEU A 24 -10.43 7.21 18.53
N ASN A 25 -11.75 7.37 18.65
CA ASN A 25 -12.74 6.68 17.82
C ASN A 25 -12.83 7.29 16.40
N GLU A 26 -12.84 8.62 16.28
CA GLU A 26 -12.94 9.31 14.99
C GLU A 26 -11.71 9.05 14.11
N SER A 27 -10.50 9.22 14.65
CA SER A 27 -9.26 8.98 13.89
C SER A 27 -9.17 7.52 13.42
N HIS A 28 -9.49 6.56 14.30
CA HIS A 28 -9.50 5.15 13.94
C HIS A 28 -10.55 4.82 12.88
N ARG A 29 -11.77 5.37 12.98
CA ARG A 29 -12.84 5.17 12.00
C ARG A 29 -12.44 5.72 10.64
N ILE A 30 -11.97 6.95 10.59
CA ILE A 30 -11.60 7.62 9.34
C ILE A 30 -10.38 6.97 8.69
N HIS A 31 -9.28 6.79 9.44
CA HIS A 31 -8.01 6.37 8.86
C HIS A 31 -7.85 4.85 8.73
N ARG A 32 -8.45 4.04 9.63
CA ARG A 32 -8.31 2.57 9.59
C ARG A 32 -9.53 1.85 9.05
N SER A 33 -10.72 2.32 9.41
CA SER A 33 -11.97 1.60 9.09
C SER A 33 -12.65 2.08 7.81
N GLY A 34 -12.18 3.18 7.21
CA GLY A 34 -12.81 3.77 6.02
C GLY A 34 -14.16 4.44 6.31
N GLY A 35 -14.34 4.93 7.53
CA GLY A 35 -15.53 5.70 7.91
C GLY A 35 -15.55 7.07 7.23
N VAL A 36 -16.70 7.43 6.69
CA VAL A 36 -17.00 8.79 6.24
C VAL A 36 -17.90 9.43 7.28
N ARG A 37 -17.47 10.55 7.84
CA ARG A 37 -18.26 11.31 8.78
C ARG A 37 -19.06 12.37 8.04
N VAL A 38 -20.33 12.51 8.36
CA VAL A 38 -21.17 13.61 7.88
C VAL A 38 -21.71 14.36 9.08
N LEU A 39 -21.52 15.67 9.11
CA LEU A 39 -22.04 16.56 10.15
C LEU A 39 -22.99 17.56 9.50
N THR A 40 -24.28 17.46 9.79
CA THR A 40 -25.30 18.34 9.22
C THR A 40 -25.82 19.29 10.30
N GLY A 41 -25.86 20.59 10.03
CA GLY A 41 -26.38 21.56 10.98
C GLY A 41 -26.92 22.83 10.31
N PRO A 42 -27.35 23.83 11.11
CA PRO A 42 -27.90 25.09 10.60
C PRO A 42 -26.93 25.88 9.72
N LEU A 43 -25.62 25.67 9.93
CA LEU A 43 -24.54 26.35 9.21
C LEU A 43 -24.08 25.62 7.95
N GLY A 44 -24.70 24.49 7.61
CA GLY A 44 -24.36 23.67 6.46
C GLY A 44 -24.02 22.23 6.81
N THR A 45 -23.44 21.54 5.84
CA THR A 45 -23.09 20.12 5.91
C THR A 45 -21.59 19.93 5.68
N GLU A 46 -20.92 19.22 6.57
CA GLU A 46 -19.53 18.80 6.41
C GLU A 46 -19.45 17.30 6.12
N VAL A 47 -18.65 16.91 5.14
CA VAL A 47 -18.28 15.52 4.84
C VAL A 47 -16.78 15.36 5.10
N ARG A 48 -16.40 14.43 5.98
CA ARG A 48 -15.02 14.22 6.42
C ARG A 48 -14.55 12.79 6.21
N TRP A 49 -13.40 12.58 5.57
CA TRP A 49 -12.81 11.26 5.34
C TRP A 49 -11.28 11.28 5.15
N ALA A 50 -10.67 10.10 5.00
CA ALA A 50 -9.26 9.96 4.60
C ALA A 50 -9.18 9.36 3.19
N LEU A 51 -8.42 9.98 2.30
CA LEU A 51 -8.44 9.65 0.87
C LEU A 51 -8.09 8.19 0.58
N PHE A 52 -7.14 7.63 1.32
CA PHE A 52 -6.61 6.27 1.10
C PHE A 52 -7.20 5.21 2.02
N ALA A 53 -8.27 5.52 2.75
CA ALA A 53 -8.97 4.53 3.57
C ALA A 53 -10.02 3.76 2.73
N PRO A 54 -10.45 2.55 3.15
CA PRO A 54 -11.40 1.72 2.38
C PRO A 54 -12.84 2.25 2.47
N ASN A 55 -13.10 3.39 1.85
CA ASN A 55 -14.33 4.17 2.03
C ASN A 55 -15.13 4.40 0.74
N LEU A 56 -14.77 3.76 -0.38
CA LEU A 56 -15.38 4.01 -1.69
C LEU A 56 -16.91 3.90 -1.67
N ALA A 57 -17.44 2.80 -1.14
CA ALA A 57 -18.89 2.61 -1.00
C ALA A 57 -19.54 3.68 -0.10
N SER A 58 -18.86 4.09 0.97
CA SER A 58 -19.32 5.15 1.88
C SER A 58 -19.30 6.54 1.21
N LEU A 59 -18.33 6.81 0.33
CA LEU A 59 -18.25 8.05 -0.44
C LEU A 59 -19.34 8.13 -1.51
N TYR A 60 -19.64 7.03 -2.21
CA TYR A 60 -20.80 6.97 -3.11
C TYR A 60 -22.11 7.20 -2.36
N PHE A 61 -22.28 6.55 -1.20
CA PHE A 61 -23.44 6.80 -0.34
C PHE A 61 -23.52 8.27 0.08
N ALA A 62 -22.41 8.85 0.56
CA ALA A 62 -22.37 10.25 0.96
C ALA A 62 -22.71 11.19 -0.22
N MET A 63 -22.21 10.89 -1.42
CA MET A 63 -22.46 11.67 -2.62
C MET A 63 -23.95 11.71 -2.99
N GLU A 64 -24.63 10.57 -2.95
CA GLU A 64 -26.09 10.51 -3.15
C GLU A 64 -26.83 11.21 -2.01
N TRP A 65 -26.40 10.99 -0.78
CA TRP A 65 -27.06 11.53 0.39
C TRP A 65 -26.95 13.06 0.51
N LEU A 66 -25.87 13.66 -0.02
CA LEU A 66 -25.69 15.11 -0.10
C LEU A 66 -26.86 15.84 -0.79
N GLN A 67 -27.61 15.15 -1.65
CA GLN A 67 -28.82 15.71 -2.30
C GLN A 67 -29.97 15.97 -1.32
N SER A 68 -29.96 15.34 -0.15
CA SER A 68 -31.05 15.42 0.84
C SER A 68 -30.77 16.36 2.01
N VAL A 69 -29.58 16.96 2.07
CA VAL A 69 -29.12 17.81 3.18
C VAL A 69 -28.83 19.22 2.69
N LYS A 70 -28.80 20.20 3.61
CA LYS A 70 -28.65 21.62 3.23
C LYS A 70 -27.18 22.03 3.22
N GLY A 71 -26.83 22.86 2.23
CA GLY A 71 -25.54 23.54 2.16
C GLY A 71 -25.44 24.74 3.11
N PRO A 72 -24.28 25.42 3.18
CA PRO A 72 -23.07 25.18 2.37
C PRO A 72 -22.42 23.82 2.67
N TYR A 73 -21.70 23.27 1.70
CA TYR A 73 -21.07 21.96 1.77
C TYR A 73 -19.57 22.08 1.99
N VAL A 74 -19.06 21.50 3.06
CA VAL A 74 -17.64 21.48 3.40
C VAL A 74 -17.10 20.08 3.17
N LEU A 75 -16.21 19.90 2.20
CA LEU A 75 -15.48 18.66 1.98
C LEU A 75 -14.15 18.74 2.73
N ARG A 76 -13.97 17.88 3.75
CA ARG A 76 -12.71 17.74 4.48
C ARG A 76 -12.09 16.38 4.24
N TYR A 77 -10.91 16.34 3.64
CA TYR A 77 -10.25 15.06 3.37
C TYR A 77 -8.78 15.08 3.74
N PHE A 78 -8.30 13.95 4.24
CA PHE A 78 -6.88 13.77 4.57
C PHE A 78 -6.12 13.17 3.39
N LEU A 79 -5.11 13.91 2.90
CA LEU A 79 -4.14 13.50 1.88
C LEU A 79 -2.75 14.00 2.30
N SER A 80 -2.07 13.26 3.19
CA SER A 80 -0.80 13.72 3.82
C SER A 80 -0.93 15.09 4.55
N GLY A 81 -2.16 15.44 4.93
CA GLY A 81 -2.57 16.74 5.47
C GLY A 81 -4.07 16.92 5.30
N TRP A 82 -4.69 17.77 6.12
CA TRP A 82 -6.12 18.05 6.02
C TRP A 82 -6.38 19.16 4.99
N PHE A 83 -7.18 18.84 3.99
CA PHE A 83 -7.72 19.80 3.03
C PHE A 83 -9.15 20.14 3.39
N GLU A 84 -9.54 21.38 3.12
CA GLU A 84 -10.91 21.87 3.29
C GLU A 84 -11.32 22.63 2.03
N GLU A 85 -12.45 22.24 1.45
CA GLU A 85 -13.05 22.91 0.30
C GLU A 85 -14.53 23.20 0.60
N ILE A 86 -14.99 24.42 0.31
CA ILE A 86 -16.35 24.88 0.62
C ILE A 86 -17.11 25.14 -0.68
N PHE A 87 -18.31 24.58 -0.80
CA PHE A 87 -19.17 24.69 -1.97
C PHE A 87 -20.55 25.25 -1.59
N SER A 88 -21.07 26.12 -2.45
CA SER A 88 -22.40 26.70 -2.24
C SER A 88 -23.52 25.83 -2.79
N SER A 89 -23.21 24.96 -3.77
CA SER A 89 -24.17 24.08 -4.42
C SER A 89 -23.86 22.60 -4.22
N THR A 90 -24.91 21.79 -4.13
CA THR A 90 -24.77 20.32 -4.06
C THR A 90 -24.12 19.76 -5.32
N ARG A 91 -24.41 20.36 -6.48
CA ARG A 91 -23.86 19.95 -7.77
C ARG A 91 -22.34 20.09 -7.81
N GLU A 92 -21.79 21.21 -7.33
CA GLU A 92 -20.34 21.40 -7.26
C GLU A 92 -19.69 20.45 -6.27
N ALA A 93 -20.27 20.30 -5.08
CA ALA A 93 -19.76 19.40 -4.04
C ALA A 93 -19.74 17.94 -4.52
N THR A 94 -20.81 17.46 -5.15
CA THR A 94 -20.92 16.10 -5.70
C THR A 94 -20.02 15.89 -6.90
N ALA A 95 -19.91 16.86 -7.83
CA ALA A 95 -18.97 16.79 -8.94
C ALA A 95 -17.51 16.75 -8.47
N ARG A 96 -17.17 17.52 -7.43
CA ARG A 96 -15.85 17.48 -6.80
C ARG A 96 -15.61 16.15 -6.11
N LEU A 97 -16.57 15.66 -5.32
CA LEU A 97 -16.48 14.36 -4.65
C LEU A 97 -16.32 13.22 -5.67
N GLY A 98 -17.07 13.24 -6.77
CA GLY A 98 -16.93 12.30 -7.89
C GLY A 98 -15.57 12.39 -8.57
N SER A 99 -15.04 13.60 -8.78
CA SER A 99 -13.68 13.81 -9.30
C SER A 99 -12.61 13.28 -8.35
N ILE A 100 -12.82 13.42 -7.04
CA ILE A 100 -11.93 12.89 -6.01
C ILE A 100 -12.03 11.36 -6.01
N ILE A 101 -13.23 10.77 -6.01
CA ILE A 101 -13.46 9.32 -6.08
C ILE A 101 -12.76 8.72 -7.30
N ALA A 102 -12.97 9.30 -8.48
CA ALA A 102 -12.32 8.87 -9.72
C ALA A 102 -10.79 8.96 -9.66
N LYS A 103 -10.24 9.86 -8.82
CA LYS A 103 -8.80 9.98 -8.55
C LYS A 103 -8.33 9.13 -7.35
N CYS A 104 -9.22 8.73 -6.44
CA CYS A 104 -8.93 7.83 -5.32
C CYS A 104 -8.67 6.40 -5.79
N ASP A 105 -9.20 6.02 -6.96
CA ASP A 105 -8.80 4.78 -7.67
C ASP A 105 -7.33 4.78 -8.12
N LEU A 106 -6.64 5.93 -8.06
CA LEU A 106 -5.18 5.93 -8.00
C LEU A 106 -4.75 5.63 -6.56
N HIS A 107 -4.71 4.34 -6.22
CA HIS A 107 -3.93 3.81 -5.10
C HIS A 107 -2.43 4.12 -5.28
N LEU A 108 -2.02 5.39 -5.29
CA LEU A 108 -0.63 5.80 -5.36
C LEU A 108 0.20 5.16 -4.24
N THR A 109 -0.41 4.86 -3.10
CA THR A 109 0.19 4.18 -1.94
C THR A 109 0.43 2.69 -2.11
N SER A 110 0.04 2.09 -3.25
CA SER A 110 0.04 0.64 -3.42
C SER A 110 0.46 0.19 -4.82
N ARG A 111 1.00 1.12 -5.63
CA ARG A 111 1.50 0.82 -6.98
C ARG A 111 2.88 0.22 -6.94
N THR A 112 2.97 -0.99 -7.46
CA THR A 112 4.22 -1.70 -7.71
C THR A 112 4.25 -2.07 -9.17
N TYR A 113 5.30 -1.65 -9.87
CA TYR A 113 5.56 -2.04 -11.24
C TYR A 113 6.74 -3.00 -11.25
N VAL A 114 6.58 -4.15 -11.90
CA VAL A 114 7.63 -5.17 -12.03
C VAL A 114 7.88 -5.41 -13.51
N LYS A 115 9.13 -5.26 -13.93
CA LYS A 115 9.59 -5.61 -15.27
C LYS A 115 10.66 -6.68 -15.16
N GLN A 116 10.36 -7.88 -15.65
CA GLN A 116 11.37 -8.92 -15.80
C GLN A 116 12.33 -8.53 -16.94
N LEU A 117 13.62 -8.75 -16.71
CA LEU A 117 14.66 -8.50 -17.70
C LEU A 117 15.49 -9.76 -17.93
N ASN A 118 16.19 -9.77 -19.06
CA ASN A 118 17.22 -10.77 -19.32
C ASN A 118 18.35 -10.59 -18.31
N LEU A 119 19.05 -11.69 -17.99
CA LEU A 119 20.18 -11.71 -17.05
C LEU A 119 21.45 -11.04 -17.62
N ASP A 120 21.29 -10.14 -18.59
CA ASP A 120 22.40 -9.48 -19.26
C ASP A 120 22.96 -8.35 -18.37
N THR A 121 24.28 -8.36 -18.19
CA THR A 121 24.91 -7.87 -16.95
C THR A 121 25.36 -6.41 -16.96
N GLU A 122 25.32 -5.72 -18.10
CA GLU A 122 25.94 -4.38 -18.24
C GLU A 122 25.36 -3.34 -17.26
N MET A 123 24.07 -3.40 -16.98
CA MET A 123 23.37 -2.45 -16.09
C MET A 123 23.03 -3.03 -14.70
N MET A 124 23.43 -4.27 -14.44
CA MET A 124 23.15 -4.96 -13.18
C MET A 124 24.16 -4.56 -12.09
N PRO A 125 23.70 -4.14 -10.90
CA PRO A 125 24.54 -3.83 -9.76
C PRO A 125 25.48 -4.96 -9.38
N PRO A 126 26.70 -4.65 -8.89
CA PRO A 126 27.71 -5.66 -8.58
C PRO A 126 27.23 -6.77 -7.64
N LEU A 127 26.43 -6.43 -6.62
CA LEU A 127 25.89 -7.39 -5.66
C LEU A 127 24.92 -8.41 -6.32
N LEU A 128 24.10 -7.94 -7.25
CA LEU A 128 23.17 -8.81 -7.97
C LEU A 128 23.91 -9.69 -8.98
N ARG A 129 24.96 -9.14 -9.61
CA ARG A 129 25.83 -9.88 -10.52
C ARG A 129 26.59 -11.00 -9.82
N SER A 130 27.19 -10.72 -8.65
CA SER A 130 27.88 -11.76 -7.86
C SER A 130 26.91 -12.84 -7.39
N THR A 131 25.72 -12.45 -6.93
CA THR A 131 24.65 -13.39 -6.54
C THR A 131 24.29 -14.38 -7.66
N LEU A 132 24.32 -13.94 -8.92
CA LEU A 132 24.09 -14.83 -10.07
C LEU A 132 25.32 -15.68 -10.43
N ALA A 133 26.52 -15.12 -10.32
CA ALA A 133 27.76 -15.78 -10.68
C ALA A 133 28.12 -16.94 -9.73
N ASP A 134 27.79 -16.83 -8.45
CA ASP A 134 28.09 -17.83 -7.42
C ASP A 134 27.12 -19.03 -7.44
N ASN A 135 26.71 -19.48 -8.63
CA ASN A 135 25.72 -20.55 -8.84
C ASN A 135 24.39 -20.32 -8.11
N GLY A 136 24.00 -19.06 -7.88
CA GLY A 136 22.80 -18.74 -7.12
C GLY A 136 22.95 -18.88 -5.60
N ALA A 137 24.18 -18.89 -5.07
CA ALA A 137 24.41 -18.76 -3.64
C ALA A 137 24.35 -17.28 -3.24
N ALA A 138 23.18 -16.82 -2.80
CA ALA A 138 23.06 -15.49 -2.21
C ALA A 138 23.69 -15.47 -0.81
N GLU A 139 24.55 -14.48 -0.55
CA GLU A 139 25.05 -14.22 0.79
C GLU A 139 23.89 -13.90 1.74
N GLN A 140 23.84 -14.60 2.88
CA GLN A 140 22.73 -14.44 3.83
C GLN A 140 22.60 -13.01 4.34
N GLU A 141 23.71 -12.31 4.57
CA GLU A 141 23.67 -10.93 5.09
C GLU A 141 22.96 -9.95 4.14
N TYR A 142 22.96 -10.19 2.84
CA TYR A 142 22.42 -9.29 1.83
C TYR A 142 21.07 -9.72 1.26
N SER A 143 20.57 -10.88 1.67
CA SER A 143 19.40 -11.53 1.08
C SER A 143 18.24 -11.68 2.05
N VAL A 144 17.06 -11.88 1.47
CA VAL A 144 15.79 -12.11 2.16
C VAL A 144 15.27 -13.47 1.72
N ASP A 145 14.95 -14.34 2.69
CA ASP A 145 14.38 -15.65 2.38
C ASP A 145 12.86 -15.59 2.54
N CYS A 146 12.15 -16.04 1.51
CA CYS A 146 10.70 -16.14 1.49
C CYS A 146 10.28 -17.61 1.35
N VAL A 147 9.37 -18.05 2.21
CA VAL A 147 8.89 -19.44 2.26
C VAL A 147 7.39 -19.45 1.98
N PHE A 148 6.93 -20.43 1.21
CA PHE A 148 5.50 -20.63 0.99
C PHE A 148 4.85 -21.19 2.25
N GLU A 149 3.80 -20.53 2.72
CA GLU A 149 3.00 -20.97 3.87
C GLU A 149 1.64 -21.46 3.38
N GLU A 150 1.44 -22.78 3.48
CA GLU A 150 0.24 -23.47 2.97
C GLU A 150 -1.04 -23.05 3.70
N SER A 151 -0.97 -22.72 4.99
CA SER A 151 -2.13 -22.34 5.80
C SER A 151 -2.83 -21.08 5.30
N ILE A 152 -2.06 -20.16 4.70
CA ILE A 152 -2.54 -18.88 4.16
C ILE A 152 -2.43 -18.80 2.63
N GLY A 153 -1.87 -19.83 1.98
CA GLY A 153 -1.67 -19.90 0.53
C GLY A 153 -0.77 -18.79 -0.03
N ARG A 154 0.18 -18.29 0.76
CA ARG A 154 1.00 -17.11 0.42
C ARG A 154 2.47 -17.32 0.80
N TYR A 155 3.35 -16.54 0.19
CA TYR A 155 4.74 -16.46 0.63
C TYR A 155 4.85 -15.54 1.84
N ARG A 156 5.64 -15.92 2.83
CA ARG A 156 6.01 -15.06 3.95
C ARG A 156 7.52 -14.85 3.99
N VAL A 157 7.94 -13.70 4.48
CA VAL A 157 9.35 -13.46 4.78
C VAL A 157 9.73 -14.28 6.01
N ALA A 158 10.70 -15.18 5.85
CA ALA A 158 11.20 -16.04 6.91
C ALA A 158 12.48 -15.49 7.54
N ARG A 159 13.31 -14.80 6.76
CA ARG A 159 14.60 -14.23 7.20
C ARG A 159 14.91 -12.95 6.43
N ILE A 160 15.48 -11.97 7.12
CA ILE A 160 15.98 -10.73 6.52
C ILE A 160 17.47 -10.63 6.87
N GLY A 161 18.33 -10.54 5.86
CA GLY A 161 19.75 -10.25 6.04
C GLY A 161 19.97 -8.83 6.54
N ALA A 162 20.90 -8.64 7.49
CA ALA A 162 21.15 -7.36 8.16
C ALA A 162 21.63 -6.25 7.21
N LYS A 163 22.20 -6.60 6.06
CA LYS A 163 22.69 -5.67 5.03
C LYS A 163 21.80 -5.64 3.78
N SER A 164 20.69 -6.36 3.78
CA SER A 164 19.70 -6.31 2.69
C SER A 164 19.16 -4.90 2.46
N ALA A 165 18.65 -4.60 1.26
CA ALA A 165 18.06 -3.29 0.98
C ALA A 165 16.91 -2.95 1.93
N ILE A 166 16.08 -3.95 2.30
CA ILE A 166 14.99 -3.78 3.27
C ILE A 166 15.55 -3.36 4.63
N ALA A 167 16.55 -4.08 5.16
CA ALA A 167 17.15 -3.75 6.45
C ALA A 167 17.79 -2.36 6.47
N ARG A 168 18.49 -1.99 5.40
CA ARG A 168 19.12 -0.66 5.26
C ARG A 168 18.10 0.47 5.19
N PHE A 169 16.96 0.25 4.53
CA PHE A 169 15.95 1.29 4.34
C PHE A 169 14.99 1.43 5.53
N TYR A 170 14.57 0.31 6.13
CA TYR A 170 13.54 0.29 7.17
C TYR A 170 14.07 0.15 8.59
N ALA A 171 15.39 0.01 8.77
CA ALA A 171 16.03 -0.35 10.02
C ALA A 171 15.43 -1.64 10.65
N HIS A 172 15.77 -1.93 11.91
CA HIS A 172 15.19 -3.06 12.66
C HIS A 172 13.77 -2.75 13.19
N THR A 173 12.93 -2.13 12.36
CA THR A 173 11.51 -1.94 12.68
C THR A 173 10.87 -3.33 12.85
N PRO A 174 10.05 -3.58 13.88
CA PRO A 174 9.62 -4.93 14.25
C PRO A 174 8.97 -5.73 13.12
N VAL A 175 8.30 -5.05 12.17
CA VAL A 175 7.91 -5.60 10.87
C VAL A 175 7.94 -4.48 9.81
N PRO A 176 8.86 -4.49 8.83
CA PRO A 176 8.91 -3.46 7.80
C PRO A 176 7.77 -3.66 6.78
N PHE A 177 7.29 -2.56 6.17
CA PHE A 177 6.18 -2.57 5.21
C PHE A 177 6.31 -3.63 4.10
N PRO A 178 7.49 -3.82 3.45
CA PRO A 178 7.66 -4.84 2.41
C PRO A 178 7.53 -6.28 2.89
N CYS A 179 7.49 -6.52 4.19
CA CYS A 179 7.36 -7.86 4.80
C CYS A 179 5.94 -8.12 5.34
N ILE A 180 5.01 -7.18 5.15
CA ILE A 180 3.61 -7.37 5.53
C ILE A 180 2.90 -8.20 4.45
N ASN A 181 2.50 -9.41 4.82
CA ASN A 181 1.70 -10.28 3.99
C ASN A 181 0.31 -9.69 3.72
N GLY A 182 -0.27 -9.97 2.56
CA GLY A 182 -1.67 -9.60 2.30
C GLY A 182 -1.90 -8.25 1.63
N GLY A 183 -0.84 -7.45 1.44
CA GLY A 183 -0.91 -6.17 0.75
C GLY A 183 -0.71 -6.28 -0.76
N SER A 184 -1.12 -5.25 -1.51
CA SER A 184 -0.93 -5.22 -2.98
C SER A 184 0.53 -5.29 -3.41
N TYR A 185 1.44 -4.73 -2.59
CA TYR A 185 2.87 -4.85 -2.77
C TYR A 185 3.29 -6.33 -2.75
N ASP A 186 2.95 -7.04 -1.68
CA ASP A 186 3.26 -8.47 -1.48
C ASP A 186 2.70 -9.32 -2.63
N ASP A 187 1.42 -9.14 -2.98
CA ASP A 187 0.78 -9.86 -4.08
C ASP A 187 1.53 -9.66 -5.42
N THR A 188 1.95 -8.43 -5.71
CA THR A 188 2.64 -8.10 -6.96
C THR A 188 4.06 -8.65 -6.99
N VAL A 189 4.83 -8.47 -5.92
CA VAL A 189 6.25 -8.86 -5.90
C VAL A 189 6.42 -10.37 -5.74
N SER A 190 5.52 -11.06 -5.04
CA SER A 190 5.59 -12.49 -4.79
C SER A 190 5.05 -13.35 -5.95
N ALA A 191 4.29 -12.76 -6.89
CA ALA A 191 3.77 -13.45 -8.07
C ALA A 191 4.86 -14.17 -8.89
N ALA A 192 6.10 -13.67 -8.85
CA ALA A 192 7.24 -14.27 -9.54
C ALA A 192 7.76 -15.57 -8.88
N TYR A 193 7.54 -15.77 -7.57
CA TYR A 193 8.22 -16.82 -6.80
C TYR A 193 7.84 -18.22 -7.24
N THR A 194 6.54 -18.45 -7.51
CA THR A 194 6.05 -19.73 -8.02
C THR A 194 6.72 -20.09 -9.35
N SER A 195 6.85 -19.12 -10.26
CA SER A 195 7.47 -19.35 -11.57
C SER A 195 8.96 -19.69 -11.45
N VAL A 196 9.69 -19.03 -10.54
CA VAL A 196 11.11 -19.28 -10.28
C VAL A 196 11.32 -20.69 -9.71
N LEU A 197 10.49 -21.08 -8.75
CA LEU A 197 10.53 -22.41 -8.15
C LEU A 197 10.22 -23.52 -9.15
N GLN A 198 9.21 -23.33 -10.01
CA GLN A 198 8.83 -24.29 -11.05
C GLN A 198 9.90 -24.43 -12.13
N ALA A 199 10.46 -23.30 -12.59
CA ALA A 199 11.49 -23.31 -13.63
C ALA A 199 12.86 -23.77 -13.12
N GLY A 200 13.12 -23.65 -11.81
CA GLY A 200 14.42 -23.94 -11.21
C GLY A 200 15.53 -23.02 -11.71
N ARG A 201 15.19 -21.82 -12.19
CA ARG A 201 16.14 -20.85 -12.76
C ARG A 201 16.03 -19.49 -12.09
N PRO A 202 17.14 -18.76 -11.92
CA PRO A 202 17.12 -17.40 -11.43
C PRO A 202 16.25 -16.48 -12.26
N ARG A 203 15.69 -15.46 -11.61
CA ARG A 203 14.95 -14.37 -12.26
C ARG A 203 15.50 -13.03 -11.84
N TYR A 204 15.59 -12.11 -12.78
CA TYR A 204 16.01 -10.74 -12.55
C TYR A 204 14.87 -9.78 -12.90
N ASP A 205 14.53 -8.92 -11.94
CA ASP A 205 13.46 -7.94 -12.06
C ASP A 205 13.98 -6.53 -11.78
N HIS A 206 13.48 -5.58 -12.55
CA HIS A 206 13.41 -4.18 -12.16
C HIS A 206 12.06 -3.91 -11.50
N ILE A 207 12.08 -3.19 -10.38
CA ILE A 207 10.88 -2.85 -9.62
C ILE A 207 10.85 -1.36 -9.32
N TYR A 208 9.69 -0.76 -9.52
CA TYR A 208 9.42 0.60 -9.07
C TYR A 208 8.15 0.62 -8.26
N SER A 209 8.26 0.95 -6.98
CA SER A 209 7.12 0.85 -6.06
C SER A 209 7.00 2.10 -5.20
N ALA A 210 5.77 2.54 -5.01
CA ALA A 210 5.45 3.43 -3.90
C ALA A 210 5.43 2.60 -2.61
N MET A 211 6.13 3.08 -1.58
CA MET A 211 6.20 2.42 -0.28
C MET A 211 6.11 3.44 0.84
N SER A 212 5.55 3.05 1.98
CA SER A 212 5.65 3.84 3.20
C SER A 212 7.10 3.84 3.68
N ALA A 213 7.66 5.00 4.00
CA ALA A 213 8.95 5.16 4.66
C ALA A 213 8.79 5.06 6.19
N PRO A 214 9.89 4.90 6.96
CA PRO A 214 9.83 4.81 8.43
C PRO A 214 9.19 6.02 9.12
N ASP A 215 9.23 7.19 8.51
CA ASP A 215 8.60 8.42 9.00
C ASP A 215 7.09 8.51 8.65
N GLY A 216 6.54 7.50 7.99
CA GLY A 216 5.15 7.44 7.54
C GLY A 216 4.87 8.15 6.22
N SER A 217 5.86 8.81 5.62
CA SER A 217 5.72 9.39 4.27
C SER A 217 5.64 8.29 3.21
N VAL A 218 5.13 8.63 2.01
CA VAL A 218 5.07 7.69 0.88
C VAL A 218 6.12 8.11 -0.13
N VAL A 219 7.02 7.21 -0.45
CA VAL A 219 8.14 7.46 -1.35
C VAL A 219 8.18 6.41 -2.46
N TRP A 220 8.62 6.84 -3.65
CA TRP A 220 8.87 5.94 -4.76
C TRP A 220 10.28 5.36 -4.66
N ILE A 221 10.37 4.04 -4.57
CA ILE A 221 11.63 3.32 -4.41
C ILE A 221 11.89 2.49 -5.67
N PRO A 222 12.87 2.89 -6.50
CA PRO A 222 13.35 2.06 -7.58
C PRO A 222 14.38 1.07 -7.04
N TYR A 223 14.18 -0.21 -7.32
CA TYR A 223 15.13 -1.23 -6.94
C TYR A 223 15.15 -2.37 -7.95
N GLN A 224 16.27 -3.05 -8.00
CA GLN A 224 16.44 -4.24 -8.81
C GLN A 224 16.57 -5.44 -7.88
N ARG A 225 16.17 -6.62 -8.35
CA ARG A 225 16.30 -7.85 -7.57
C ARG A 225 16.65 -9.06 -8.41
N VAL A 226 17.37 -9.99 -7.79
CA VAL A 226 17.54 -11.35 -8.26
C VAL A 226 16.79 -12.27 -7.31
N ILE A 227 15.96 -13.16 -7.88
CA ILE A 227 15.23 -14.20 -7.16
C ILE A 227 15.88 -15.54 -7.53
N LEU A 228 16.30 -16.28 -6.51
CA LEU A 228 16.93 -17.59 -6.66
C LEU A 228 16.00 -18.66 -6.09
N PRO A 229 15.78 -19.77 -6.83
CA PRO A 229 15.07 -20.91 -6.27
C PRO A 229 15.95 -21.58 -5.22
N ARG A 230 15.36 -21.91 -4.07
CA ARG A 230 16.03 -22.60 -2.98
C ARG A 230 15.19 -23.81 -2.56
N ARG A 231 15.89 -24.87 -2.18
CA ARG A 231 15.29 -26.00 -1.45
C ARG A 231 15.89 -25.99 -0.07
N ASP A 232 15.04 -25.82 0.93
CA ASP A 232 15.46 -25.90 2.32
C ASP A 232 15.82 -27.35 2.69
N PRO A 233 16.63 -27.57 3.75
CA PRO A 233 17.00 -28.91 4.22
C PRO A 233 15.79 -29.81 4.48
N ASP A 234 14.66 -29.21 4.89
CA ASP A 234 13.40 -29.90 5.17
C ASP A 234 12.58 -30.21 3.90
N GLY A 235 13.13 -29.97 2.71
CA GLY A 235 12.47 -30.18 1.42
C GLY A 235 11.46 -29.12 1.02
N LYS A 236 11.23 -28.10 1.87
CA LYS A 236 10.33 -26.98 1.55
C LYS A 236 10.91 -26.10 0.44
N ALA A 237 10.05 -25.76 -0.51
CA ALA A 237 10.39 -24.85 -1.59
C ALA A 237 10.38 -23.41 -1.07
N SER A 238 11.50 -22.70 -1.24
CA SER A 238 11.68 -21.33 -0.82
C SER A 238 12.42 -20.54 -1.89
N VAL A 239 12.33 -19.22 -1.82
CA VAL A 239 13.14 -18.35 -2.67
C VAL A 239 14.03 -17.48 -1.82
N THR A 240 15.22 -17.23 -2.32
CA THR A 240 16.12 -16.22 -1.75
C THR A 240 16.17 -15.03 -2.69
N VAL A 241 15.91 -13.85 -2.16
CA VAL A 241 15.84 -12.59 -2.91
C VAL A 241 17.00 -11.70 -2.48
N THR A 242 17.84 -11.32 -3.43
CA THR A 242 18.83 -10.25 -3.24
C THR A 242 18.34 -9.04 -4.00
N SER A 243 18.37 -7.87 -3.36
CA SER A 243 17.85 -6.62 -3.94
C SER A 243 18.75 -5.44 -3.66
N GLU A 244 18.78 -4.48 -4.58
CA GLU A 244 19.55 -3.25 -4.45
C GLU A 244 18.77 -2.06 -4.99
N ILE A 245 18.77 -0.95 -4.23
CA ILE A 245 18.18 0.33 -4.67
C ILE A 245 19.07 0.87 -5.80
N ALA A 246 18.51 0.95 -7.00
CA ALA A 246 19.23 1.31 -8.21
C ALA A 246 18.27 1.87 -9.26
N LYS A 247 18.81 2.54 -10.29
CA LYS A 247 17.99 3.00 -11.42
C LYS A 247 17.31 1.82 -12.10
N VAL A 248 16.05 2.00 -12.48
CA VAL A 248 15.26 0.97 -13.15
C VAL A 248 14.76 1.46 -14.50
N ASP A 249 14.64 0.52 -15.42
CA ASP A 249 14.03 0.70 -16.74
C ASP A 249 12.49 0.60 -16.67
N ILE A 250 11.89 1.48 -15.85
CA ILE A 250 10.45 1.67 -15.69
C ILE A 250 10.22 3.18 -15.66
N GLN A 251 9.41 3.67 -16.60
CA GLN A 251 9.00 5.07 -16.64
C GLN A 251 7.52 5.18 -16.28
N ILE A 252 7.20 6.05 -15.32
CA ILE A 252 5.83 6.45 -15.00
C ILE A 252 5.60 7.77 -15.72
N VAL A 253 4.71 7.76 -16.71
CA VAL A 253 4.27 8.95 -17.47
C VAL A 253 2.95 9.43 -16.90
#